data_AF-A0A5Q4ELY2-F1
#
_entry.id   AF-A0A5Q4ELY2-F1
#
_cell.length_a   1.000
_cell.length_b   1.000
_cell.length_c   1.000
_cell.angle_alpha   90.00
_cell.angle_beta   90.00
_cell.angle_gamma   90.00
#
_symmetry.space_group_name_H-M   'P 1'
#
loop_
_entity.id
_entity.type
_entity.pdbx_description
1 polymer ?
#
loop_
_entity_poly.entity_id
_entity_poly.type
_entity_poly.pdbx_seq_one_letter_code
_entity_poly.pdbx_strand_id
1 'polypeptide(L)'
;MNDVVYDLTQGESYEVIAIEAGDYRILDDAGRPYLFPASLFKVIDPARPAHWASETLDGVEYASAPELAAPGFFEDCYAGDPDAVRIFNRYINRHLRLTDAA
;
A
#
# COMPACT_ATOMS: atom_id res chain seq x y z
N MET A 1 -13.89 2.75 -28.71
CA MET A 1 -13.62 1.85 -27.58
C MET A 1 -13.39 2.74 -26.39
N ASN A 2 -14.17 2.59 -25.33
CA ASN A 2 -13.81 3.19 -24.04
C ASN A 2 -12.72 2.29 -23.48
N ASP A 3 -11.47 2.74 -23.51
CA ASP A 3 -10.42 2.07 -22.77
C ASP A 3 -10.80 2.20 -21.29
N VAL A 4 -11.19 1.08 -20.69
CA VAL A 4 -11.32 0.98 -19.24
C VAL A 4 -9.89 1.03 -18.71
N VAL A 5 -9.49 2.16 -18.16
CA VAL A 5 -8.25 2.28 -17.42
C VAL A 5 -8.47 1.56 -16.10
N TYR A 6 -7.83 0.41 -15.93
CA TYR A 6 -7.75 -0.26 -14.64
C TYR A 6 -6.67 0.40 -13.81
N ASP A 7 -6.89 0.54 -12.51
CA ASP A 7 -5.88 1.09 -11.60
C ASP A 7 -4.69 0.11 -11.44
N LEU A 8 -4.87 -1.18 -11.74
CA LEU A 8 -3.84 -2.22 -11.73
C LEU A 8 -3.81 -3.01 -13.04
N THR A 9 -2.61 -3.35 -13.48
CA THR A 9 -2.34 -4.25 -14.59
C THR A 9 -2.33 -5.71 -14.14
N GLN A 10 -3.16 -6.54 -14.78
CA GLN A 10 -3.25 -7.96 -14.46
C GLN A 10 -1.94 -8.70 -14.76
N GLY A 11 -1.45 -9.47 -13.79
CA GLY A 11 -0.23 -10.30 -13.93
C GLY A 11 1.04 -9.60 -13.44
N GLU A 12 0.98 -8.30 -13.17
CA GLU A 12 2.07 -7.56 -12.57
C GLU A 12 2.20 -7.83 -11.06
N SER A 13 3.40 -7.56 -10.54
CA SER A 13 3.72 -7.70 -9.13
C SER A 13 3.71 -6.35 -8.44
N TYR A 14 3.10 -6.30 -7.27
CA TYR A 14 2.96 -5.09 -6.47
C TYR A 14 3.55 -5.30 -5.08
N GLU A 15 4.18 -4.27 -4.53
CA GLU A 15 4.66 -4.26 -3.15
C GLU A 15 3.54 -3.78 -2.21
N VAL A 16 3.27 -4.57 -1.16
CA VAL A 16 2.34 -4.19 -0.08
C VAL A 16 3.00 -3.13 0.79
N ILE A 17 2.31 -2.01 0.99
CA ILE A 17 2.77 -0.88 1.82
C ILE A 17 2.09 -0.82 3.18
N ALA A 18 0.90 -1.42 3.30
CA ALA A 18 0.20 -1.67 4.56
C ALA A 18 -0.82 -2.81 4.39
N ILE A 19 -1.20 -3.45 5.49
CA ILE A 19 -2.34 -4.36 5.60
C ILE A 19 -3.40 -3.66 6.44
N GLU A 20 -4.62 -3.59 5.93
CA GLU A 20 -5.77 -2.98 6.61
C GLU A 20 -6.94 -3.94 6.56
N ALA A 21 -7.42 -4.39 7.72
CA ALA A 21 -8.49 -5.38 7.83
C ALA A 21 -8.25 -6.67 7.01
N GLY A 22 -7.00 -7.08 6.85
CA GLY A 22 -6.59 -8.23 6.04
C GLY A 22 -6.48 -7.98 4.53
N ASP A 23 -6.82 -6.77 4.06
CA ASP A 23 -6.66 -6.34 2.67
C ASP A 23 -5.35 -5.56 2.48
N TYR A 24 -4.92 -5.39 1.22
CA TYR A 24 -3.61 -4.84 0.91
C TYR A 24 -3.69 -3.42 0.39
N ARG A 25 -2.99 -2.51 1.07
CA ARG A 25 -2.67 -1.22 0.49
C ARG A 25 -1.43 -1.37 -0.38
N ILE A 26 -1.57 -0.99 -1.65
CA ILE A 26 -0.52 -1.02 -2.67
C ILE A 26 -0.52 0.29 -3.45
N LEU A 27 0.57 0.57 -4.14
CA LEU A 27 0.58 1.59 -5.18
C LEU A 27 -0.09 1.05 -6.44
N ASP A 28 -1.04 1.81 -6.96
CA ASP A 28 -1.61 1.57 -8.27
C ASP A 28 -0.62 1.92 -9.40
N ASP A 29 -1.00 1.68 -10.66
CA ASP A 29 -0.15 1.94 -11.81
C ASP A 29 0.17 3.45 -12.00
N ALA A 30 -0.56 4.34 -11.32
CA ALA A 30 -0.31 5.78 -11.28
C ALA A 30 0.44 6.23 -10.01
N GLY A 31 0.89 5.30 -9.17
CA GLY A 31 1.62 5.57 -7.93
C GLY A 31 0.75 6.07 -6.77
N ARG A 32 -0.56 5.83 -6.80
CA ARG A 32 -1.51 6.22 -5.74
C ARG A 32 -1.71 5.08 -4.75
N PRO A 33 -1.67 5.31 -3.43
CA PRO A 33 -1.87 4.26 -2.45
C PRO A 33 -3.36 3.93 -2.28
N TYR A 34 -3.80 2.79 -2.81
CA TYR A 34 -5.19 2.31 -2.65
C TYR A 34 -5.25 0.96 -1.93
N LEU A 35 -6.38 0.71 -1.25
CA LEU A 35 -6.68 -0.56 -0.61
C LEU A 35 -7.43 -1.46 -1.59
N PHE A 36 -6.90 -2.66 -1.80
CA PHE A 36 -7.48 -3.66 -2.67
C PHE A 36 -7.74 -4.94 -1.90
N PRO A 37 -8.84 -5.66 -2.24
CA PRO A 37 -9.13 -6.96 -1.64
C PRO A 37 -7.96 -7.94 -1.81
N ALA A 38 -7.50 -8.55 -0.73
CA ALA A 38 -6.39 -9.50 -0.77
C ALA A 38 -6.68 -10.70 -1.70
N SER A 39 -7.96 -11.03 -1.93
CA SER A 39 -8.41 -12.08 -2.84
C SER A 39 -8.05 -11.85 -4.32
N LEU A 40 -7.69 -10.63 -4.70
CA LEU A 40 -7.26 -10.32 -6.08
C LEU A 40 -5.80 -10.75 -6.34
N PHE A 41 -5.05 -11.09 -5.30
CA PHE A 41 -3.61 -11.29 -5.39
C PHE A 41 -3.18 -12.69 -4.96
N LYS A 42 -2.00 -13.08 -5.45
CA LYS A 42 -1.24 -14.21 -4.93
C LYS A 42 0.04 -13.69 -4.31
N VAL A 43 0.27 -14.00 -3.02
CA VAL A 43 1.53 -13.66 -2.35
C VAL A 43 2.66 -14.49 -2.95
N ILE A 44 3.66 -13.82 -3.52
CA ILE A 44 4.86 -14.44 -4.09
C ILE A 44 6.08 -14.30 -3.17
N ASP A 45 6.10 -13.26 -2.31
CA ASP A 45 7.07 -13.07 -1.25
C ASP A 45 6.33 -12.65 0.04
N PRO A 46 6.35 -13.47 1.11
CA PRO A 46 5.69 -13.14 2.37
C PRO A 46 6.57 -12.29 3.31
N ALA A 47 7.79 -11.93 2.93
CA ALA A 47 8.70 -11.16 3.78
C ALA A 47 8.13 -9.77 4.07
N ARG A 48 8.18 -9.36 5.34
CA ARG A 48 7.76 -8.03 5.79
C ARG A 48 8.95 -7.22 6.27
N PRO A 49 8.93 -5.88 6.12
CA PRO A 49 9.95 -5.03 6.71
C PRO A 49 9.97 -5.18 8.24
N ALA A 50 11.17 -5.36 8.82
CA ALA A 50 11.33 -5.62 10.26
C ALA A 50 10.83 -4.48 11.16
N HIS A 51 10.66 -3.28 10.61
CA HIS A 51 10.18 -2.11 11.34
C HIS A 51 8.65 -2.00 11.35
N TRP A 52 7.93 -2.89 10.66
CA TRP A 52 6.47 -2.92 10.71
C TRP A 52 5.99 -3.43 12.05
N ALA A 53 4.93 -2.80 12.55
CA ALA A 53 4.13 -3.33 13.64
C ALA A 53 2.91 -4.05 13.05
N SER A 54 2.39 -5.04 13.79
CA SER A 54 1.15 -5.72 13.43
C SER A 54 0.24 -5.77 14.67
N GLU A 55 -1.04 -5.54 14.43
CA GLU A 55 -2.11 -5.65 15.40
C GLU A 55 -3.21 -6.54 14.81
N THR A 56 -3.90 -7.28 15.68
CA THR A 56 -5.11 -8.02 15.30
C THR A 56 -6.27 -7.43 16.08
N LEU A 57 -7.23 -6.87 15.37
CA LEU A 57 -8.47 -6.31 15.93
C LEU A 57 -9.63 -7.12 15.37
N ASP A 58 -10.52 -7.64 16.23
CA ASP A 58 -11.68 -8.44 15.83
C ASP A 58 -11.38 -9.59 14.84
N GLY A 59 -10.19 -10.19 14.96
CA GLY A 59 -9.75 -11.30 14.11
C GLY A 59 -9.22 -10.89 12.74
N VAL A 60 -9.12 -9.59 12.43
CA VAL A 60 -8.52 -9.07 11.21
C VAL A 60 -7.18 -8.40 11.49
N GLU A 61 -6.24 -8.55 10.55
CA GLU A 61 -4.89 -8.02 10.67
C GLU A 61 -4.80 -6.57 10.19
N TYR A 62 -4.07 -5.77 10.96
CA TYR A 62 -3.55 -4.47 10.56
C TYR A 62 -2.03 -4.50 10.69
N ALA A 63 -1.30 -4.10 9.65
CA ALA A 63 0.15 -4.06 9.71
C ALA A 63 0.72 -2.96 8.83
N SER A 64 1.62 -2.14 9.38
CA SER A 64 2.27 -1.08 8.62
C SER A 64 3.52 -0.57 9.36
N ALA A 65 4.27 0.29 8.68
CA ALA A 65 5.29 1.09 9.35
C ALA A 65 4.62 2.09 10.33
N PRO A 66 5.21 2.35 11.51
CA PRO A 66 4.63 3.26 12.51
C PRO A 66 4.28 4.65 11.97
N GLU A 67 5.05 5.16 11.00
CA GLU A 67 4.82 6.46 10.36
C GLU A 67 3.60 6.50 9.44
N LEU A 68 3.04 5.35 9.05
CA LEU A 68 1.82 5.22 8.26
C LEU A 68 0.62 4.75 9.08
N ALA A 69 0.79 4.49 10.38
CA ALA A 69 -0.21 3.84 11.23
C ALA A 69 -1.18 4.81 11.91
N ALA A 70 -1.05 6.12 11.67
CA ALA A 70 -1.96 7.11 12.25
C ALA A 70 -3.38 6.90 11.69
N PRO A 71 -4.44 6.89 12.52
CA PRO A 71 -5.82 6.83 12.04
C PRO A 71 -6.10 8.00 11.08
N GLY A 72 -6.67 7.72 9.92
CA GLY A 72 -6.95 8.74 8.90
C GLY A 72 -5.77 9.07 7.97
N PHE A 73 -4.59 8.45 8.16
CA PHE A 73 -3.38 8.83 7.42
C PHE A 73 -3.55 8.69 5.89
N PHE A 74 -4.17 7.61 5.41
CA PHE A 74 -4.35 7.39 3.98
C PHE A 74 -5.47 8.27 3.39
N GLU A 75 -6.48 8.61 4.18
CA GLU A 75 -7.50 9.59 3.83
C GLU A 75 -6.89 10.99 3.68
N ASP A 76 -6.00 11.39 4.59
CA ASP A 76 -5.25 12.64 4.51
C ASP A 76 -4.32 12.65 3.29
N CYS A 77 -3.64 11.54 3.00
CA CYS A 77 -2.85 11.40 1.76
C CYS A 77 -3.73 11.57 0.52
N TYR A 78 -4.91 10.95 0.49
CA TYR A 78 -5.85 11.04 -0.63
C TYR A 78 -6.43 12.47 -0.79
N ALA A 79 -6.69 13.15 0.32
CA ALA A 79 -7.14 14.54 0.35
C ALA A 79 -6.03 15.54 -0.05
N GLY A 80 -4.78 15.08 -0.16
CA GLY A 80 -3.64 15.90 -0.52
C GLY A 80 -3.09 16.73 0.64
N ASP A 81 -3.27 16.28 1.89
CA ASP A 81 -2.65 16.92 3.04
C ASP A 81 -1.10 16.94 2.87
N PRO A 82 -0.46 18.12 2.91
CA PRO A 82 0.97 18.24 2.62
C PRO A 82 1.86 17.41 3.53
N ASP A 83 1.51 17.23 4.79
CA ASP A 83 2.34 16.50 5.75
C ASP A 83 2.18 14.99 5.59
N ALA A 84 0.95 14.50 5.41
CA ALA A 84 0.67 13.10 5.11
C ALA A 84 1.38 12.67 3.81
N VAL A 85 1.21 13.45 2.73
CA VAL A 85 1.88 13.21 1.44
C VAL A 85 3.41 13.23 1.58
N ARG A 86 3.97 14.15 2.37
CA ARG A 86 5.42 14.23 2.61
C ARG A 86 5.94 13.01 3.38
N ILE A 87 5.23 12.53 4.40
CA ILE A 87 5.59 11.33 5.17
C ILE A 87 5.52 10.12 4.25
N PHE A 88 4.43 9.97 3.51
CA PHE A 88 4.22 8.88 2.57
C PHE A 88 5.32 8.80 1.52
N ASN A 89 5.60 9.91 0.83
CA ASN A 89 6.66 9.95 -0.18
C ASN A 89 8.04 9.64 0.41
N ARG A 90 8.33 10.06 1.64
CA ARG A 90 9.58 9.72 2.31
C ARG A 90 9.68 8.21 2.57
N TYR A 91 8.59 7.59 3.02
CA TYR A 91 8.52 6.17 3.27
C TYR A 91 8.77 5.37 1.99
N ILE A 92 8.01 5.67 0.94
CA ILE A 92 8.10 4.98 -0.36
C ILE A 92 9.51 5.09 -0.93
N ASN A 93 10.08 6.30 -0.99
CA ASN A 93 11.43 6.51 -1.52
C ASN A 93 12.54 5.77 -0.76
N ARG A 94 12.31 5.40 0.50
CA ARG A 94 13.30 4.70 1.33
C ARG A 94 13.13 3.19 1.30
N HIS A 95 11.90 2.71 1.15
CA HIS A 95 11.55 1.34 1.47
C HIS A 95 11.01 0.52 0.29
N LEU A 96 10.45 1.18 -0.73
CA LEU A 96 9.96 0.48 -1.91
C LEU A 96 11.16 -0.01 -2.74
N ARG A 97 11.16 -1.29 -3.13
CA ARG A 97 12.29 -1.92 -3.82
C ARG A 97 12.02 -2.21 -5.29
N LEU A 98 10.77 -2.17 -5.74
CA LEU A 98 10.41 -2.20 -7.15
C LEU A 98 10.80 -0.89 -7.85
N THR A 99 12.07 -0.83 -8.22
CA THR A 99 12.62 -0.12 -9.39
C THR A 99 13.43 -1.22 -10.11
N ASP A 100 13.10 -1.63 -11.32
CA ASP A 100 13.03 -0.82 -12.53
C ASP A 100 11.75 -1.06 -13.36
N ALA A 101 11.17 0.02 -13.91
CA ALA A 101 10.44 -0.09 -15.16
C ALA A 101 11.48 -0.35 -16.26
N ALA A 102 11.33 -1.46 -16.99
CA ALA A 102 12.12 -1.75 -18.18
C ALA A 102 11.91 -0.70 -19.28
#